data_AF-A0A2S1WBK1-F1
#
_entry.id   AF-A0A2S1WBK1-F1
#
_cell.length_a   1.000
_cell.length_b   1.000
_cell.length_c   1.000
_cell.angle_alpha   90.00
_cell.angle_beta   90.00
_cell.angle_gamma   90.00
#
_symmetry.space_group_name_H-M   'P 1'
#
loop_
_entity.id
_entity.type
_entity.pdbx_description
1 polymer ?
#
loop_
_entity_poly.entity_id
_entity_poly.type
_entity_poly.pdbx_seq_one_letter_code
_entity_poly.pdbx_strand_id
1 'polypeptide(L)'
;MNKWLNYVTPINNNIGTNGLLLRMLAKFRREVLREDRISPSIMLQLKIRIRKEGYRSISACHYIRKSSFIDLLLDFLLGVEIVNEIYLRDNENIVIEAFELSYKFSSVILVKDKINRNPRTITERLPTILIGGFNLPRTMDLNEWGGKVNWMNNEQEAIVYNYKSQGIFYVKIENNKYYVEFKFGDRVVYKFTDELLNPGNLTESKRIVKRHTYHFCDGDIVYHGQTFKKKLY
;
A
#
# COMPACT_ATOMS: atom_id res chain seq x y z
N MET A 1 5.22 17.01 30.40
CA MET A 1 5.30 17.91 29.23
C MET A 1 4.07 17.70 28.37
N ASN A 2 3.25 18.74 28.17
CA ASN A 2 1.97 18.65 27.44
C ASN A 2 1.93 19.54 26.18
N LYS A 3 3.11 19.88 25.63
CA LYS A 3 3.29 20.81 24.51
C LYS A 3 3.50 20.06 23.21
N TRP A 4 2.99 20.61 22.10
CA TRP A 4 3.33 20.17 20.76
C TRP A 4 4.76 20.59 20.40
N LEU A 5 5.49 19.66 19.79
CA LEU A 5 6.84 19.82 19.29
C LEU A 5 6.83 19.54 17.78
N ASN A 6 7.80 20.11 17.07
CA ASN A 6 7.91 19.97 15.62
C ASN A 6 9.31 19.46 15.26
N TYR A 7 9.36 18.44 14.41
CA TYR A 7 10.60 17.96 13.81
C TYR A 7 10.61 18.33 12.32
N VAL A 8 11.49 19.26 11.94
CA VAL A 8 11.48 19.89 10.61
C VAL A 8 12.63 19.37 9.76
N THR A 9 12.36 19.01 8.51
CA THR A 9 13.36 18.63 7.51
C THR A 9 13.18 19.46 6.23
N PRO A 10 14.14 20.33 5.88
CA PRO A 10 14.07 21.14 4.67
C PRO A 10 13.99 20.31 3.38
N ILE A 11 13.18 20.80 2.44
CA ILE A 11 13.04 20.29 1.07
C ILE A 11 13.67 21.36 0.17
N ASN A 12 14.96 21.21 -0.13
CA ASN A 12 15.71 22.17 -0.96
C ASN A 12 15.40 21.98 -2.45
N ASN A 13 14.16 22.25 -2.89
CA ASN A 13 13.69 22.07 -4.29
C ASN A 13 13.88 20.66 -4.89
N ASN A 14 14.24 19.66 -4.08
CA ASN A 14 14.19 18.27 -4.50
C ASN A 14 12.72 17.85 -4.49
N ILE A 15 12.18 17.46 -5.66
CA ILE A 15 10.88 16.78 -5.77
C ILE A 15 10.78 15.78 -4.61
N GLY A 16 9.69 15.83 -3.85
CA GLY A 16 9.51 15.09 -2.60
C GLY A 16 9.68 13.60 -2.81
N THR A 17 10.91 13.11 -2.71
CA THR A 17 11.18 11.68 -2.87
C THR A 17 10.84 10.98 -1.58
N ASN A 18 10.17 9.82 -1.67
CA ASN A 18 9.94 8.91 -0.54
C ASN A 18 11.20 8.71 0.31
N GLY A 19 12.39 8.74 -0.32
CA GLY A 19 13.68 8.67 0.37
C GLY A 19 13.95 9.81 1.37
N LEU A 20 13.57 11.06 1.07
CA LEU A 20 13.75 12.18 2.01
C LEU A 20 12.84 12.02 3.23
N LEU A 21 11.56 11.68 3.01
CA LEU A 21 10.61 11.43 4.09
C LEU A 21 11.05 10.25 4.95
N LEU A 22 11.47 9.13 4.34
CA LEU A 22 11.98 7.96 5.06
C LEU A 22 13.21 8.29 5.90
N ARG A 23 14.14 9.10 5.38
CA ARG A 23 15.29 9.59 6.15
C ARG A 23 14.87 10.45 7.34
N MET A 24 13.92 11.36 7.14
CA MET A 24 13.38 12.16 8.25
C MET A 24 12.76 11.27 9.32
N LEU A 25 11.90 10.31 8.94
CA LEU A 25 11.22 9.40 9.87
C LEU A 25 12.22 8.49 10.61
N ALA A 26 13.25 8.01 9.92
CA ALA A 26 14.33 7.23 10.53
C ALA A 26 15.13 8.05 11.55
N LYS A 27 15.49 9.30 11.22
CA LYS A 27 16.16 10.21 12.16
C LYS A 27 15.27 10.53 13.34
N PHE A 28 14.00 10.86 13.11
CA PHE A 28 13.02 11.11 14.17
C PHE A 28 12.90 9.92 15.14
N ARG A 29 12.79 8.69 14.62
CA ARG A 29 12.77 7.48 15.45
C ARG A 29 14.01 7.38 16.33
N ARG A 30 15.19 7.65 15.76
CA ARG A 30 16.47 7.53 16.46
C ARG A 30 16.75 8.66 17.45
N GLU A 31 16.24 9.87 17.20
CA GLU A 31 16.60 11.06 17.98
C GLU A 31 15.51 11.43 19.00
N VAL A 32 14.23 11.20 18.65
CA VAL A 32 13.07 11.60 19.46
C VAL A 32 12.39 10.40 20.12
N LEU A 33 12.28 9.26 19.41
CA LEU A 33 11.66 8.04 19.95
C LEU A 33 12.67 7.09 20.61
N ARG A 34 13.87 7.58 20.96
CA ARG A 34 14.82 6.81 21.75
C ARG A 34 14.14 6.24 23.00
N GLU A 35 14.54 5.03 23.38
CA GLU A 35 13.98 4.27 24.50
C GLU A 35 14.35 4.91 25.84
N ASP A 36 13.73 6.05 26.14
CA ASP A 36 13.78 6.66 27.46
C ASP A 36 12.40 6.59 28.12
N ARG A 37 12.45 6.27 29.42
CA ARG A 37 11.43 5.69 30.31
C ARG A 37 10.11 6.45 30.48
N ILE A 38 9.86 7.52 29.73
CA ILE A 38 8.74 8.43 30.00
C ILE A 38 7.94 8.68 28.72
N SER A 39 6.64 8.41 28.83
CA SER A 39 5.58 8.50 27.82
C SER A 39 5.35 7.25 26.94
N PRO A 40 4.34 6.42 27.26
CA PRO A 40 4.02 5.19 26.54
C PRO A 40 3.35 5.43 25.17
N SER A 41 2.75 6.60 24.95
CA SER A 41 2.08 6.95 23.70
C SER A 41 2.53 8.30 23.14
N ILE A 42 2.38 8.44 21.83
CA ILE A 42 2.72 9.63 21.07
C ILE A 42 1.60 9.94 20.09
N MET A 43 1.28 11.22 20.02
CA MET A 43 0.43 11.79 18.99
C MET A 43 1.31 12.38 17.88
N LEU A 44 1.02 12.09 16.62
CA LEU A 44 1.86 12.44 15.47
C LEU A 44 1.01 12.92 14.29
N GLN A 45 1.46 13.95 13.59
CA GLN A 45 0.87 14.39 12.33
C GLN A 45 1.96 14.90 11.39
N LEU A 46 1.92 14.45 10.14
CA LEU A 46 2.81 14.91 9.08
C LEU A 46 2.21 16.12 8.37
N LYS A 47 3.06 17.13 8.15
CA LYS A 47 2.73 18.40 7.50
C LYS A 47 3.82 18.78 6.51
N ILE A 48 3.50 19.73 5.66
CA ILE A 48 4.42 20.45 4.80
C ILE A 48 4.36 21.93 5.09
N ARG A 49 5.49 22.62 4.89
CA ARG A 49 5.58 24.08 4.88
C ARG A 49 5.65 24.58 3.45
N ILE A 50 4.79 25.52 3.11
CA ILE A 50 4.69 26.16 1.81
C ILE A 50 5.07 27.64 1.96
N ARG A 51 6.01 28.14 1.14
CA ARG A 51 6.69 29.45 1.27
C ARG A 51 5.76 30.66 1.43
N LYS A 52 4.50 30.57 1.00
CA LYS A 52 3.50 31.66 1.08
C LYS A 52 2.19 31.29 1.78
N GLU A 53 1.93 29.99 1.99
CA GLU A 53 0.66 29.50 2.56
C GLU A 53 0.82 28.99 4.01
N GLY A 54 2.05 28.96 4.53
CA GLY A 54 2.31 28.45 5.86
C GLY A 54 2.29 26.92 5.89
N TYR A 55 1.49 26.31 6.76
CA TYR A 55 1.52 24.87 6.99
C TYR A 55 0.27 24.19 6.46
N ARG A 56 0.46 23.05 5.78
CA ARG A 56 -0.63 22.15 5.36
C ARG A 56 -0.39 20.75 5.91
N SER A 57 -1.41 20.16 6.52
CA SER A 57 -1.36 18.76 6.94
C SER A 57 -1.49 17.83 5.74
N ILE A 58 -0.63 16.82 5.68
CA ILE A 58 -0.62 15.78 4.65
C ILE A 58 -0.82 14.38 5.21
N SER A 59 -1.00 14.26 6.53
CA SER A 59 -1.56 13.07 7.17
C SER A 59 -2.64 13.46 8.17
N ALA A 60 -3.45 12.49 8.54
CA ALA A 60 -4.29 12.62 9.73
C ALA A 60 -3.42 12.61 10.99
N CYS A 61 -4.02 13.03 12.10
CA CYS A 61 -3.38 12.92 13.40
C CYS A 61 -3.51 11.48 13.90
N HIS A 62 -2.39 10.82 14.19
CA HIS A 62 -2.34 9.46 14.72
C HIS A 62 -2.01 9.47 16.20
N TYR A 63 -2.52 8.49 16.92
CA TYR A 63 -2.24 8.30 18.33
C TYR A 63 -1.79 6.87 18.57
N ILE A 64 -0.50 6.68 18.79
CA ILE A 64 0.15 5.36 18.74
C ILE A 64 1.07 5.15 19.95
N ARG A 65 1.39 3.89 20.22
CA ARG A 65 2.53 3.52 21.07
C ARG A 65 3.83 3.77 20.33
N LYS A 66 4.90 4.11 21.04
CA LYS A 66 6.24 4.32 20.45
C LYS A 66 6.69 3.11 19.60
N SER A 67 6.42 1.89 20.07
CA SER A 67 6.77 0.64 19.38
C SER A 67 6.04 0.47 18.03
N SER A 68 4.84 1.04 17.90
CA SER A 68 4.03 0.96 16.67
C SER A 68 4.38 2.02 15.63
N PHE A 69 5.47 2.78 15.82
CA PHE A 69 5.84 3.87 14.89
C PHE A 69 6.01 3.38 13.45
N ILE A 70 6.49 2.13 13.27
CA ILE A 70 6.71 1.56 11.94
C ILE A 70 5.40 1.39 11.16
N ASP A 71 4.27 1.20 11.86
CA ASP A 71 2.95 1.01 11.25
C ASP A 71 2.41 2.30 10.62
N LEU A 72 2.98 3.47 10.96
CA LEU A 72 2.63 4.76 10.38
C LEU A 72 3.35 5.06 9.07
N LEU A 73 4.38 4.30 8.71
CA LEU A 73 5.18 4.56 7.50
C LEU A 73 4.29 4.58 6.25
N LEU A 74 3.33 3.66 6.15
CA LEU A 74 2.41 3.59 5.02
C LEU A 74 1.53 4.83 4.89
N ASP A 75 1.01 5.37 6.00
CA ASP A 75 0.16 6.57 5.98
C ASP A 75 0.98 7.83 5.65
N PHE A 76 2.19 7.94 6.20
CA PHE A 76 3.09 9.05 5.90
C PHE A 76 3.58 9.05 4.46
N LEU A 77 3.84 7.88 3.86
CA LEU A 77 4.22 7.78 2.45
C LEU A 77 3.10 8.27 1.52
N LEU A 78 1.83 8.08 1.86
CA LEU A 78 0.72 8.70 1.09
C LEU A 78 0.74 10.23 1.15
N GLY A 79 1.28 10.80 2.24
CA GLY A 79 1.51 12.24 2.31
C GLY A 79 2.39 12.76 1.17
N VAL A 80 3.27 11.93 0.61
CA VAL A 80 4.10 12.28 -0.56
C VAL A 80 3.26 12.33 -1.84
N GLU A 81 2.27 11.45 -2.00
CA GLU A 81 1.34 11.49 -3.14
C GLU A 81 0.52 12.79 -3.12
N ILE A 82 0.03 13.21 -1.94
CA ILE A 82 -0.67 14.49 -1.76
C ILE A 82 0.24 15.67 -2.12
N VAL A 83 1.52 15.60 -1.79
CA VAL A 83 2.51 16.61 -2.19
C VAL A 83 2.64 16.69 -3.71
N ASN A 84 2.71 15.54 -4.39
CA ASN A 84 2.78 15.49 -5.86
C ASN A 84 1.50 16.05 -6.50
N GLU A 85 0.32 15.74 -5.96
CA GLU A 85 -0.94 16.32 -6.44
C GLU A 85 -0.94 17.85 -6.32
N ILE A 86 -0.43 18.40 -5.21
CA ILE A 86 -0.32 19.86 -5.02
C ILE A 86 0.57 20.49 -6.10
N TYR A 87 1.70 19.86 -6.41
CA TYR A 87 2.58 20.32 -7.49
C TYR A 87 1.90 20.28 -8.87
N LEU A 88 1.16 19.20 -9.16
CA LEU A 88 0.45 19.04 -10.44
C LEU A 88 -0.71 20.02 -10.60
N ARG A 89 -1.44 20.31 -9.52
CA ARG A 89 -2.64 21.17 -9.56
C ARG A 89 -2.31 22.65 -9.70
N ASP A 90 -1.31 23.11 -8.95
CA ASP A 90 -1.07 24.55 -8.77
C ASP A 90 0.13 25.06 -9.62
N ASN A 91 0.60 24.24 -10.57
CA ASN A 91 1.47 24.57 -11.72
C ASN A 91 2.67 25.49 -11.38
N GLU A 92 3.74 24.91 -10.82
CA GLU A 92 5.05 25.52 -10.49
C GLU A 92 5.07 26.70 -9.49
N ASN A 93 3.93 27.29 -9.15
CA ASN A 93 3.87 28.48 -8.27
C ASN A 93 3.98 28.16 -6.77
N ILE A 94 3.86 26.89 -6.40
CA ILE A 94 3.97 26.43 -5.02
C ILE A 94 5.39 25.95 -4.73
N VAL A 95 6.05 26.61 -3.78
CA VAL A 95 7.35 26.19 -3.26
C VAL A 95 7.16 25.55 -1.90
N ILE A 96 7.35 24.23 -1.84
CA ILE A 96 7.35 23.49 -0.58
C ILE A 96 8.76 23.54 0.02
N GLU A 97 8.88 24.07 1.22
CA GLU A 97 10.15 24.37 1.87
C GLU A 97 10.62 23.28 2.83
N ALA A 98 9.69 22.53 3.43
CA ALA A 98 10.03 21.52 4.43
C ALA A 98 8.92 20.49 4.65
N PHE A 99 9.32 19.28 5.05
CA PHE A 99 8.47 18.37 5.81
C PHE A 99 8.53 18.73 7.29
N GLU A 100 7.41 18.64 7.98
CA GLU A 100 7.31 18.82 9.42
C GLU A 100 6.51 17.69 10.04
N LEU A 101 7.09 17.01 11.03
CA LEU A 101 6.38 16.06 11.88
C LEU A 101 6.02 16.76 13.19
N SER A 102 4.76 17.15 13.35
CA SER A 102 4.24 17.66 14.61
C SER A 102 3.96 16.48 15.54
N TYR A 103 4.44 16.54 16.78
CA TYR A 103 4.29 15.46 17.74
C TYR A 103 4.06 15.94 19.17
N LYS A 104 3.41 15.09 19.96
CA LYS A 104 3.20 15.31 21.39
C LYS A 104 3.24 13.98 22.13
N PHE A 105 4.09 13.90 23.15
CA PHE A 105 4.10 12.76 24.06
C PHE A 105 2.90 12.83 25.01
N SER A 106 2.35 11.65 25.32
CA SER A 106 1.27 11.50 26.26
C SER A 106 1.64 10.49 27.33
N SER A 107 1.21 10.75 28.56
CA SER A 107 1.34 9.82 29.69
C SER A 107 0.29 8.71 29.64
N VAL A 108 -0.73 8.82 28.78
CA VAL A 108 -1.81 7.84 28.68
C VAL A 108 -1.28 6.54 28.07
N ILE A 109 -1.46 5.43 28.78
CA ILE A 109 -1.18 4.09 28.27
C ILE A 109 -2.30 3.70 27.31
N LEU A 110 -1.93 3.41 26.07
CA LEU A 110 -2.87 2.97 25.04
C LEU A 110 -3.10 1.47 25.11
N VAL A 111 -4.37 1.05 25.20
CA VAL A 111 -4.78 -0.35 25.03
C VAL A 111 -4.70 -0.77 23.55
N LYS A 112 -4.96 0.17 22.63
CA LYS A 112 -4.87 -0.03 21.18
C LYS A 112 -4.44 1.27 20.49
N ASP A 113 -3.68 1.14 19.42
CA ASP A 113 -3.31 2.27 18.57
C ASP A 113 -4.53 2.84 17.83
N LYS A 114 -4.65 4.15 17.78
CA LYS A 114 -5.63 4.86 16.96
C LYS A 114 -4.92 5.48 15.76
N ILE A 115 -4.74 4.67 14.73
CA ILE A 115 -4.25 5.12 13.44
C ILE A 115 -5.46 5.60 12.64
N ASN A 116 -5.70 6.91 12.67
CA ASN A 116 -6.67 7.53 11.78
C ASN A 116 -6.09 7.51 10.38
N ARG A 117 -6.42 6.50 9.58
CA ARG A 117 -5.98 6.45 8.20
C ARG A 117 -6.76 7.49 7.41
N ASN A 118 -6.10 8.24 6.53
CA ASN A 118 -6.79 9.13 5.58
C ASN A 118 -7.86 8.29 4.83
N PRO A 119 -9.09 8.77 4.58
CA PRO A 119 -10.04 8.03 3.74
C PRO A 119 -9.46 7.68 2.36
N ARG A 120 -8.52 8.47 1.82
CA ARG A 120 -7.73 8.11 0.61
C ARG A 120 -6.73 6.94 0.82
N THR A 121 -6.44 6.57 2.07
CA THR A 121 -5.72 5.33 2.46
C THR A 121 -6.63 4.10 2.35
N ILE A 122 -7.95 4.30 2.29
CA ILE A 122 -8.77 3.45 1.43
C ILE A 122 -8.41 3.93 0.03
N THR A 123 -7.20 3.57 -0.41
CA THR A 123 -6.87 3.60 -1.83
C THR A 123 -8.02 2.96 -2.54
N GLU A 124 -8.32 3.42 -3.77
CA GLU A 124 -9.00 2.58 -4.74
C GLU A 124 -8.60 1.15 -4.43
N ARG A 125 -9.51 0.40 -3.81
CA ARG A 125 -9.18 -0.96 -3.45
C ARG A 125 -8.94 -1.52 -4.83
N LEU A 126 -7.71 -1.99 -5.09
CA LEU A 126 -7.48 -2.81 -6.28
C LEU A 126 -8.69 -3.70 -6.37
N PRO A 127 -9.40 -3.72 -7.50
CA PRO A 127 -10.65 -4.43 -7.62
C PRO A 127 -10.32 -5.88 -7.30
N THR A 128 -10.50 -6.23 -6.04
CA THR A 128 -9.99 -7.45 -5.43
C THR A 128 -11.14 -8.05 -4.66
N ILE A 129 -11.11 -9.36 -4.57
CA ILE A 129 -12.15 -10.14 -3.95
C ILE A 129 -11.50 -11.10 -2.96
N LEU A 130 -12.15 -11.26 -1.81
CA LEU A 130 -11.65 -12.13 -0.75
C LEU A 130 -11.96 -13.58 -1.13
N ILE A 131 -10.94 -14.35 -1.51
CA ILE A 131 -11.05 -15.77 -1.83
C ILE A 131 -10.09 -16.55 -0.92
N GLY A 132 -10.64 -17.45 -0.10
CA GLY A 132 -9.83 -18.32 0.76
C GLY A 132 -8.94 -17.57 1.76
N GLY A 133 -9.35 -16.36 2.17
CA GLY A 133 -8.59 -15.50 3.10
C GLY A 133 -7.59 -14.55 2.43
N PHE A 134 -7.50 -14.54 1.11
CA PHE A 134 -6.60 -13.68 0.35
C PHE A 134 -7.39 -12.69 -0.52
N ASN A 135 -6.93 -11.44 -0.62
CA ASN A 135 -7.47 -10.46 -1.56
C ASN A 135 -6.82 -10.71 -2.93
N LEU A 136 -7.59 -11.27 -3.86
CA LEU A 136 -7.12 -11.62 -5.20
C LEU A 136 -7.64 -10.63 -6.25
N PRO A 137 -6.88 -10.32 -7.32
CA PRO A 137 -7.30 -9.40 -8.39
C PRO A 137 -8.57 -9.86 -9.12
N ARG A 138 -9.49 -8.99 -9.53
CA ARG A 138 -10.75 -9.40 -10.18
C ARG A 138 -10.65 -9.65 -11.69
N THR A 139 -9.53 -9.26 -12.30
CA THR A 139 -9.30 -9.31 -13.75
C THR A 139 -8.01 -10.08 -14.06
N MET A 140 -7.89 -10.55 -15.30
CA MET A 140 -6.62 -11.03 -15.85
C MET A 140 -5.72 -9.90 -16.36
N ASP A 141 -6.20 -8.65 -16.43
CA ASP A 141 -5.36 -7.51 -16.82
C ASP A 141 -4.32 -7.21 -15.72
N LEU A 142 -3.06 -7.56 -15.99
CA LEU A 142 -1.95 -7.39 -15.06
C LEU A 142 -1.67 -5.91 -14.72
N ASN A 143 -2.04 -4.97 -15.59
CA ASN A 143 -1.86 -3.54 -15.33
C ASN A 143 -2.83 -3.04 -14.24
N GLU A 144 -4.01 -3.67 -14.13
CA GLU A 144 -5.00 -3.35 -13.09
C GLU A 144 -4.67 -3.96 -11.71
N TRP A 145 -3.62 -4.78 -11.62
CA TRP A 145 -3.21 -5.40 -10.35
C TRP A 145 -2.43 -4.42 -9.44
N GLY A 146 -2.38 -3.15 -9.83
CA GLY A 146 -1.91 -2.05 -8.97
C GLY A 146 -0.41 -1.86 -8.95
N GLY A 147 0.31 -2.48 -9.87
CA GLY A 147 1.76 -2.60 -9.83
C GLY A 147 2.43 -2.27 -11.15
N LYS A 148 3.75 -2.06 -11.10
CA LYS A 148 4.55 -2.11 -12.33
C LYS A 148 4.56 -3.55 -12.83
N VAL A 149 4.24 -3.75 -14.10
CA VAL A 149 4.38 -5.04 -14.79
C VAL A 149 5.73 -5.07 -15.50
N ASN A 150 6.50 -6.13 -15.30
CA ASN A 150 7.72 -6.39 -16.05
C ASN A 150 7.55 -7.67 -16.86
N TRP A 151 7.46 -7.52 -18.18
CA TRP A 151 7.28 -8.61 -19.13
C TRP A 151 8.62 -9.25 -19.49
N MET A 152 8.63 -10.56 -19.61
CA MET A 152 9.81 -11.38 -19.91
C MET A 152 9.43 -12.48 -20.91
N ASN A 153 10.43 -13.10 -21.53
CA ASN A 153 10.25 -14.26 -22.41
C ASN A 153 9.18 -14.04 -23.49
N ASN A 154 9.28 -12.95 -24.26
CA ASN A 154 8.32 -12.58 -25.31
C ASN A 154 6.87 -12.55 -24.80
N GLU A 155 6.64 -11.92 -23.65
CA GLU A 155 5.33 -11.76 -23.01
C GLU A 155 4.69 -13.08 -22.51
N GLN A 156 5.44 -14.18 -22.46
CA GLN A 156 4.99 -15.45 -21.86
C GLN A 156 5.15 -15.46 -20.34
N GLU A 157 5.89 -14.52 -19.77
CA GLU A 157 6.08 -14.37 -18.34
C GLU A 157 5.96 -12.90 -17.92
N ALA A 158 5.44 -12.68 -16.72
CA ALA A 158 5.35 -11.35 -16.14
C ALA A 158 5.63 -11.36 -14.64
N ILE A 159 6.28 -10.31 -14.16
CA ILE A 159 6.41 -10.00 -12.73
C ILE A 159 5.58 -8.75 -12.45
N VAL A 160 4.61 -8.86 -11.54
CA VAL A 160 3.79 -7.72 -11.09
C VAL A 160 4.19 -7.34 -9.66
N TYR A 161 4.70 -6.13 -9.51
CA TYR A 161 5.13 -5.59 -8.21
C TYR A 161 3.97 -4.90 -7.51
N ASN A 162 3.49 -5.45 -6.39
CA ASN A 162 2.41 -4.81 -5.64
C ASN A 162 2.91 -3.48 -5.02
N TYR A 163 2.29 -2.36 -5.39
CA TYR A 163 2.66 -1.00 -4.96
C TYR A 163 2.80 -0.79 -3.44
N LYS A 164 2.19 -1.64 -2.61
CA LYS A 164 2.16 -1.48 -1.14
C LYS A 164 2.74 -2.65 -0.35
N SER A 165 3.30 -3.66 -1.00
CA SER A 165 3.86 -4.80 -0.30
C SER A 165 5.14 -5.28 -0.97
N GLN A 166 6.04 -5.91 -0.19
CA GLN A 166 7.15 -6.68 -0.75
C GLN A 166 6.68 -7.96 -1.45
N GLY A 167 5.37 -8.21 -1.48
CA GLY A 167 4.76 -9.30 -2.21
C GLY A 167 4.78 -9.06 -3.71
N ILE A 168 5.15 -10.09 -4.46
CA ILE A 168 5.33 -10.04 -5.91
C ILE A 168 4.51 -11.17 -6.53
N PHE A 169 3.78 -10.87 -7.60
CA PHE A 169 3.15 -11.89 -8.43
C PHE A 169 4.13 -12.30 -9.54
N TYR A 170 4.33 -13.60 -9.66
CA TYR A 170 4.97 -14.23 -10.80
C TYR A 170 3.90 -14.88 -11.63
N VAL A 171 3.78 -14.48 -12.88
CA VAL A 171 2.74 -14.93 -13.81
C VAL A 171 3.42 -15.64 -14.96
N LYS A 172 3.04 -16.88 -15.21
CA LYS A 172 3.39 -17.63 -16.42
C LYS A 172 2.16 -17.76 -17.30
N ILE A 173 2.29 -17.45 -18.57
CA ILE A 173 1.19 -17.41 -19.53
C ILE A 173 1.40 -18.54 -20.55
N GLU A 174 0.46 -19.48 -20.58
CA GLU A 174 0.46 -20.57 -21.57
C GLU A 174 -0.98 -20.86 -22.01
N ASN A 175 -1.24 -20.93 -23.32
CA ASN A 175 -2.55 -21.33 -23.87
C ASN A 175 -3.74 -20.58 -23.23
N ASN A 176 -3.65 -19.25 -23.13
CA ASN A 176 -4.65 -18.38 -22.48
C ASN A 176 -4.89 -18.65 -20.99
N LYS A 177 -3.94 -19.32 -20.32
CA LYS A 177 -3.96 -19.56 -18.88
C LYS A 177 -2.83 -18.83 -18.20
N TYR A 178 -3.16 -18.19 -17.08
CA TYR A 178 -2.22 -17.50 -16.24
C TYR A 178 -1.99 -18.37 -15.00
N TYR A 179 -0.78 -18.88 -14.85
CA TYR A 179 -0.34 -19.57 -13.65
C TYR A 179 0.35 -18.57 -12.74
N VAL A 180 -0.27 -18.29 -11.60
CA VAL A 180 0.12 -17.18 -10.76
C VAL A 180 0.64 -17.69 -9.42
N GLU A 181 1.85 -17.26 -9.07
CA GLU A 181 2.42 -17.44 -7.74
C GLU A 181 2.59 -16.08 -7.07
N PHE A 182 1.98 -15.90 -5.90
CA PHE A 182 2.26 -14.75 -5.05
C PHE A 182 3.35 -15.11 -4.04
N LYS A 183 4.48 -14.41 -4.11
CA LYS A 183 5.65 -14.64 -3.25
C LYS A 183 5.92 -13.45 -2.34
N PHE A 184 6.44 -13.74 -1.15
CA PHE A 184 7.01 -12.75 -0.23
C PHE A 184 8.43 -13.20 0.11
N GLY A 185 9.43 -12.51 -0.44
CA GLY A 185 10.79 -13.07 -0.54
C GLY A 185 10.78 -14.39 -1.34
N ASP A 186 11.46 -15.41 -0.85
CA ASP A 186 11.54 -16.72 -1.52
C ASP A 186 10.32 -17.62 -1.24
N ARG A 187 9.40 -17.20 -0.37
CA ARG A 187 8.27 -18.02 0.04
C ARG A 187 7.05 -17.77 -0.85
N VAL A 188 6.52 -18.84 -1.45
CA VAL A 188 5.19 -18.82 -2.07
C VAL A 188 4.12 -18.80 -0.97
N VAL A 189 3.29 -17.76 -0.96
CA VAL A 189 2.20 -17.58 0.00
C VAL A 189 0.92 -18.25 -0.51
N TYR A 190 0.59 -18.05 -1.79
CA TYR A 190 -0.52 -18.73 -2.45
C TYR A 190 -0.30 -18.83 -3.96
N LYS A 191 -1.08 -19.71 -4.59
CA LYS A 191 -1.11 -19.92 -6.04
C LYS A 191 -2.55 -19.94 -6.53
N PHE A 192 -2.77 -19.47 -7.74
CA PHE A 192 -4.03 -19.64 -8.46
C PHE A 192 -3.77 -19.74 -9.96
N THR A 193 -4.78 -20.20 -10.69
CA THR A 193 -4.75 -20.26 -12.15
C THR A 193 -5.95 -19.55 -12.71
N ASP A 194 -5.75 -18.64 -13.64
CA ASP A 194 -6.84 -18.04 -14.43
C ASP A 194 -6.85 -18.63 -15.84
N GLU A 195 -8.04 -18.86 -16.36
CA GLU A 195 -8.30 -19.32 -17.73
C GLU A 195 -9.22 -18.29 -18.38
N LEU A 196 -8.77 -17.71 -19.49
CA LEU A 196 -9.57 -16.75 -20.24
C LEU A 196 -10.76 -17.46 -20.88
N LEU A 197 -11.97 -16.96 -20.65
CA LEU A 197 -13.18 -17.56 -21.22
C LEU A 197 -13.54 -16.93 -22.57
N ASN A 198 -13.22 -15.64 -22.73
CA ASN A 198 -13.56 -14.87 -23.92
C ASN A 198 -12.31 -14.13 -24.46
N PRO A 199 -11.80 -14.51 -25.64
CA PRO A 199 -10.67 -13.83 -26.27
C PRO A 199 -10.99 -12.35 -26.54
N GLY A 200 -10.35 -11.44 -25.80
CA GLY A 200 -10.55 -9.99 -25.91
C GLY A 200 -11.25 -9.36 -24.70
N ASN A 201 -11.80 -10.15 -23.77
CA ASN A 201 -12.30 -9.64 -22.50
C ASN A 201 -11.55 -10.25 -21.30
N LEU A 202 -10.63 -9.48 -20.73
CA LEU A 202 -9.81 -9.92 -19.58
C LEU A 202 -10.58 -9.95 -18.25
N THR A 203 -11.80 -9.40 -18.20
CA THR A 203 -12.68 -9.45 -17.01
C THR A 203 -13.53 -10.72 -16.97
N GLU A 204 -13.64 -11.44 -18.10
CA GLU A 204 -14.33 -12.72 -18.22
C GLU A 204 -13.34 -13.89 -18.13
N SER A 205 -13.18 -14.41 -16.91
CA SER A 205 -12.19 -15.45 -16.63
C SER A 205 -12.70 -16.49 -15.66
N LYS A 206 -12.06 -17.65 -15.68
CA LYS A 206 -12.27 -18.71 -14.73
C LYS A 206 -11.02 -18.85 -13.86
N ARG A 207 -11.17 -18.60 -12.57
CA ARG A 207 -10.10 -18.75 -11.58
C ARG A 207 -10.22 -20.05 -10.81
N ILE A 208 -9.11 -20.75 -10.67
CA ILE A 208 -8.97 -21.94 -9.84
C ILE A 208 -8.07 -21.60 -8.65
N VAL A 209 -8.63 -21.68 -7.44
CA VAL A 209 -7.87 -21.53 -6.18
C VAL A 209 -8.07 -22.79 -5.35
N LYS A 210 -6.99 -23.56 -5.14
CA LYS A 210 -7.03 -24.87 -4.48
C LYS A 210 -8.04 -25.82 -5.16
N ARG A 211 -9.19 -26.08 -4.53
CA ARG A 211 -10.28 -26.95 -5.05
C ARG A 211 -11.53 -26.18 -5.47
N HIS A 212 -11.45 -24.85 -5.48
CA HIS A 212 -12.56 -24.00 -5.82
C HIS A 212 -12.34 -23.39 -7.20
N THR A 213 -13.42 -23.33 -7.97
CA THR A 213 -13.49 -22.66 -9.26
C THR A 213 -14.44 -21.48 -9.14
N TYR A 214 -14.00 -20.32 -9.59
CA TYR A 214 -14.74 -19.07 -9.59
C TYR A 214 -14.83 -18.56 -11.02
N HIS A 215 -16.04 -18.21 -11.47
CA HIS A 215 -16.25 -17.59 -12.77
C HIS A 215 -16.48 -16.10 -12.58
N PHE A 216 -15.64 -15.31 -13.24
CA PHE A 216 -15.69 -13.86 -13.27
C PHE A 216 -16.38 -13.39 -14.55
N CYS A 217 -17.23 -12.39 -14.42
CA CYS A 217 -17.82 -11.62 -15.53
C CYS A 217 -17.81 -10.15 -15.09
N ASP A 218 -17.22 -9.27 -15.90
CA ASP A 218 -17.04 -7.85 -15.56
C ASP A 218 -16.38 -7.63 -14.19
N GLY A 219 -15.49 -8.54 -13.79
CA GLY A 219 -14.77 -8.49 -12.52
C GLY A 219 -15.55 -8.99 -11.30
N ASP A 220 -16.80 -9.40 -11.44
CA ASP A 220 -17.60 -9.98 -10.34
C ASP A 220 -17.75 -11.49 -10.47
N ILE A 221 -17.87 -12.19 -9.33
CA ILE A 221 -18.06 -13.65 -9.31
C ILE A 221 -19.53 -13.95 -9.62
N VAL A 222 -19.78 -14.53 -10.79
CA VAL A 222 -21.13 -14.94 -11.21
C VAL A 222 -21.44 -16.40 -10.87
N TYR A 223 -20.41 -17.23 -10.68
CA TYR A 223 -20.57 -18.63 -10.27
C TYR A 223 -19.39 -19.12 -9.43
N HIS A 224 -19.68 -19.96 -8.43
CA HIS A 224 -18.68 -20.62 -7.60
C HIS A 224 -18.97 -22.12 -7.50
N GLY A 225 -17.94 -22.94 -7.74
CA GLY A 225 -18.02 -24.39 -7.62
C GLY A 225 -16.88 -24.95 -6.76
N GLN A 226 -17.12 -26.07 -6.10
CA GLN A 226 -16.07 -26.83 -5.39
C GLN A 226 -15.92 -28.20 -6.06
N THR A 227 -14.70 -28.52 -6.51
CA THR A 227 -14.40 -29.83 -7.06
C THR A 227 -14.08 -30.79 -5.92
N PHE A 228 -14.99 -31.71 -5.63
CA PHE A 228 -14.71 -32.82 -4.73
C PHE A 228 -13.89 -33.88 -5.47
N LYS A 229 -12.78 -34.35 -4.88
CA LYS A 229 -12.11 -35.55 -5.38
C LYS A 229 -13.12 -36.70 -5.24
N LYS A 230 -13.53 -37.29 -6.37
CA LYS A 230 -14.22 -38.59 -6.37
C LYS A 230 -13.29 -39.56 -5.64
N LYS A 231 -13.68 -40.06 -4.47
CA LYS A 231 -13.04 -41.27 -3.92
C LYS A 231 -13.38 -42.37 -4.92
N LEU A 232 -12.38 -42.80 -5.68
CA LEU A 232 -12.44 -44.11 -6.32
C LEU A 232 -12.43 -45.11 -5.16
N TYR A 233 -13.57 -45.73 -4.92
CA TYR A 233 -13.69 -46.91 -4.07
C TYR A 233 -13.20 -48.12 -4.86
#